data_AF-A0A168F1N0-F1
#
_entry.id   AF-A0A168F1N0-F1
#
_cell.length_a   1.000
_cell.length_b   1.000
_cell.length_c   1.000
_cell.angle_alpha   90.00
_cell.angle_beta   90.00
_cell.angle_gamma   90.00
#
_symmetry.space_group_name_H-M   'P 1'
#
loop_
_entity.id
_entity.type
_entity.pdbx_description
1 polymer ?
#
loop_
_entity_poly.entity_id
_entity_poly.type
_entity_poly.pdbx_seq_one_letter_code
_entity_poly.pdbx_strand_id
1 'polypeptide(L)'
;MVRDGDYMSLTAAGVHQVEYVYSLLLNWIADKLARSPGFARRPDRCEVQTALRHIAYHVLAQRDWGHDWAGDAPTVAIPAVASTPTGATPHPH
;
A
#
# COMPACT_ATOMS: atom_id res chain seq x y z
N MET A 1 -26.02 3.78 17.04
CA MET A 1 -25.58 2.39 16.82
C MET A 1 -24.46 2.44 15.78
N VAL A 2 -23.22 2.20 16.18
CA VAL A 2 -22.07 2.14 15.25
C VAL A 2 -22.25 0.88 14.39
N ARG A 3 -22.13 0.99 13.06
CA ARG A 3 -22.24 -0.18 12.18
C ARG A 3 -20.92 -0.93 12.27
N ASP A 4 -21.00 -2.22 12.54
CA ASP A 4 -19.88 -3.18 12.62
C ASP A 4 -19.05 -3.30 11.31
N GLY A 5 -19.34 -2.47 10.30
CA GLY A 5 -18.61 -2.36 9.04
C GLY A 5 -17.78 -1.08 8.87
N ASP A 6 -17.79 -0.16 9.84
CA ASP A 6 -17.12 1.15 9.70
C ASP A 6 -15.62 1.13 10.04
N TYR A 7 -15.07 0.00 10.48
CA TYR A 7 -13.65 -0.14 10.82
C TYR A 7 -13.04 -1.37 10.15
N MET A 8 -12.33 -1.14 9.04
CA MET A 8 -11.43 -2.15 8.47
C MET A 8 -10.03 -2.02 9.08
N SER A 9 -9.51 -3.13 9.59
CA SER A 9 -8.13 -3.24 10.07
C SER A 9 -7.37 -4.31 9.30
N LEU A 10 -6.04 -4.17 9.26
CA LEU A 10 -5.18 -5.18 8.66
C LEU A 10 -5.07 -6.39 9.58
N THR A 11 -5.04 -7.59 8.98
CA THR A 11 -4.62 -8.80 9.68
C THR A 11 -3.14 -8.72 10.03
N ALA A 12 -2.66 -9.53 10.97
CA ALA A 12 -1.23 -9.61 11.29
C ALA A 12 -0.36 -9.86 10.04
N ALA A 13 -0.79 -10.76 9.14
CA ALA A 13 -0.12 -10.99 7.87
C ALA A 13 -0.13 -9.76 6.96
N GLY A 14 -1.26 -9.03 6.92
CA GLY A 14 -1.38 -7.77 6.19
C GLY A 14 -0.41 -6.70 6.70
N VAL A 15 -0.26 -6.58 8.02
CA VAL A 15 0.72 -5.66 8.64
C VAL A 15 2.14 -6.03 8.21
N HIS A 16 2.51 -7.31 8.28
CA HIS A 16 3.84 -7.76 7.84
C HIS A 16 4.11 -7.49 6.36
N GLN A 17 3.10 -7.66 5.50
CA GLN A 17 3.23 -7.37 4.08
C GLN A 17 3.46 -5.88 3.81
N VAL A 18 2.73 -5.00 4.52
CA VAL A 18 2.91 -3.55 4.41
C VAL A 18 4.31 -3.15 4.87
N GLU A 19 4.78 -3.66 6.01
CA GLU A 19 6.13 -3.37 6.53
C GLU A 19 7.24 -3.84 5.58
N TYR A 20 7.05 -5.00 4.95
CA TYR A 20 7.97 -5.51 3.95
C TYR A 20 8.05 -4.60 2.72
N VAL A 21 6.91 -4.26 2.13
CA VAL A 21 6.83 -3.38 0.95
C VAL A 21 7.38 -1.99 1.27
N TYR A 22 7.04 -1.45 2.44
CA TYR A 22 7.54 -0.17 2.92
C TYR A 22 9.08 -0.16 3.01
N SER A 23 9.67 -1.21 3.60
CA SER A 23 11.12 -1.34 3.70
C SER A 23 11.80 -1.49 2.33
N LEU A 24 11.18 -2.24 1.41
CA LEU A 24 11.66 -2.40 0.05
C LEU A 24 11.68 -1.07 -0.72
N LEU A 25 10.57 -0.32 -0.66
CA LEU A 25 10.44 0.99 -1.30
C LEU A 25 11.46 1.97 -0.75
N LEU A 26 11.65 2.01 0.56
CA LEU A 26 12.59 2.92 1.19
C LEU A 26 14.04 2.66 0.73
N ASN A 27 14.43 1.39 0.65
CA ASN A 27 15.74 1.01 0.14
C ASN A 27 15.90 1.36 -1.36
N TRP A 28 14.86 1.11 -2.16
CA TRP A 28 14.86 1.45 -3.58
C TRP A 28 14.98 2.96 -3.83
N ILE A 29 14.27 3.79 -3.06
CA ILE A 29 14.36 5.26 -3.16
C ILE A 29 15.76 5.73 -2.80
N ALA A 30 16.34 5.24 -1.70
CA ALA A 30 17.69 5.61 -1.29
C ALA A 30 18.73 5.24 -2.37
N ASP A 31 18.62 4.04 -2.94
CA ASP A 31 19.47 3.60 -4.05
C ASP A 31 19.28 4.47 -5.31
N LYS A 32 18.04 4.82 -5.66
CA LYS A 32 17.75 5.70 -6.80
C LYS A 32 18.32 7.10 -6.62
N LEU A 33 18.19 7.68 -5.42
CA LEU A 33 18.76 9.00 -5.11
C LEU A 33 20.29 8.97 -5.16
N ALA A 34 20.92 7.90 -4.66
CA ALA A 34 22.37 7.72 -4.72
C ALA A 34 22.93 7.70 -6.15
N ARG A 35 22.13 7.26 -7.13
CA ARG A 35 22.50 7.22 -8.55
C ARG A 35 22.14 8.50 -9.31
N SER A 36 21.43 9.44 -8.68
CA SER A 36 20.97 10.66 -9.33
C SER A 36 22.10 11.69 -9.40
N PRO A 37 22.43 12.25 -10.59
CA PRO A 37 23.55 13.18 -10.76
C PRO A 37 23.35 14.54 -10.05
N GLY A 38 22.14 14.81 -9.55
CA GLY A 38 21.84 16.01 -8.75
C GLY A 38 21.96 15.79 -7.24
N PHE A 39 22.26 14.58 -6.77
CA PHE A 39 22.40 14.26 -5.35
C PHE A 39 23.88 14.13 -4.99
N ALA A 40 24.45 15.16 -4.35
CA ALA A 40 25.87 15.24 -4.03
C ALA A 40 26.33 14.21 -2.99
N ARG A 41 25.40 13.63 -2.22
CA ARG A 41 25.68 12.64 -1.16
C ARG A 41 24.75 11.45 -1.31
N ARG A 42 25.26 10.24 -1.08
CA ARG A 42 24.45 9.02 -0.94
C ARG A 42 23.57 9.17 0.31
N PRO A 43 22.24 9.29 0.17
CA PRO A 43 21.36 9.41 1.32
C PRO A 43 21.27 8.06 2.02
N ASP A 44 21.26 8.08 3.35
CA ASP A 44 21.00 6.87 4.13
C ASP A 44 19.50 6.61 4.31
N ARG A 45 19.17 5.39 4.71
CA ARG A 45 17.78 4.93 4.86
C ARG A 45 17.00 5.79 5.86
N CYS A 46 17.64 6.28 6.93
CA CYS A 46 16.99 7.04 7.98
C CYS A 46 16.71 8.49 7.52
N GLU A 47 17.63 9.09 6.79
CA GLU A 47 17.45 10.39 6.15
C GLU A 47 16.26 10.38 5.17
N VAL A 48 16.19 9.38 4.28
CA VAL A 48 15.07 9.25 3.32
C VAL A 48 13.75 9.04 4.06
N GLN A 49 13.74 8.21 5.11
CA GLN A 49 12.54 7.98 5.91
C GLN A 49 12.03 9.27 6.56
N THR A 50 12.95 10.06 7.11
CA THR A 50 12.62 11.32 7.79
C THR A 50 12.07 12.34 6.80
N ALA A 51 12.69 12.47 5.63
CA ALA A 51 12.21 13.35 4.56
C ALA A 51 10.80 12.95 4.09
N LEU A 52 10.56 11.65 3.84
CA LEU A 52 9.25 11.15 3.46
C LEU A 52 8.20 11.40 4.54
N ARG A 53 8.57 11.26 5.82
CA ARG A 53 7.68 11.55 6.95
C ARG A 53 7.28 13.02 6.98
N HIS A 54 8.23 13.93 6.78
CA HIS A 54 7.94 15.37 6.68
C HIS A 54 7.02 15.70 5.50
N ILE A 55 7.27 15.11 4.32
CA ILE A 55 6.40 15.29 3.16
C ILE A 55 5.00 14.76 3.45
N ALA A 56 4.87 13.58 4.05
CA ALA A 56 3.59 13.01 4.40
C ALA A 56 2.81 13.90 5.38
N TYR A 57 3.45 14.41 6.44
CA TYR A 57 2.81 15.36 7.36
C TYR A 57 2.36 16.63 6.65
N HIS A 58 3.19 17.16 5.75
CA HIS A 58 2.86 18.35 4.99
C HIS A 58 1.67 18.12 4.05
N VAL A 59 1.64 17.01 3.33
CA VAL A 59 0.53 16.61 2.47
C VAL A 59 -0.76 16.40 3.27
N LEU A 60 -0.65 15.79 4.46
CA LEU A 60 -1.79 15.62 5.37
C LEU A 60 -2.33 16.95 5.89
N ALA A 61 -1.46 17.90 6.22
CA ALA A 61 -1.83 19.19 6.77
C ALA A 61 -2.38 20.17 5.72
N GLN A 62 -1.96 20.04 4.46
CA GLN A 62 -2.34 20.96 3.39
C GLN A 62 -3.56 20.53 2.58
N ARG A 63 -3.88 19.23 2.57
CA ARG A 63 -4.98 18.70 1.75
C ARG A 63 -6.27 18.63 2.55
N ASP A 64 -7.34 19.18 1.96
CA ASP A 64 -8.70 19.06 2.50
C ASP A 64 -9.29 17.68 2.15
N TRP A 65 -8.80 16.64 2.82
CA TRP A 65 -9.21 15.25 2.59
C TRP A 65 -10.71 15.01 2.80
N GLY A 66 -11.36 15.83 3.63
CA GLY A 66 -12.79 15.71 3.93
C GLY A 66 -13.68 16.04 2.73
N HIS A 67 -13.23 16.92 1.83
CA HIS A 67 -13.98 17.28 0.62
C HIS A 67 -13.84 16.23 -0.49
N ASP A 68 -12.64 15.66 -0.66
CA ASP A 68 -12.36 14.65 -1.68
C ASP A 68 -12.99 13.27 -1.38
N TRP A 69 -13.00 12.86 -0.10
CA TRP A 69 -13.52 11.56 0.32
C TRP A 69 -15.06 11.48 0.31
N ALA A 70 -15.75 12.62 0.49
CA ALA A 70 -17.22 12.66 0.53
C ALA A 70 -17.89 12.39 -0.83
N GLY A 71 -17.13 12.43 -1.93
CA GLY A 71 -17.65 12.28 -3.30
C GLY A 71 -17.35 10.95 -3.98
N ASP A 72 -16.49 10.10 -3.42
CA ASP A 72 -16.04 8.88 -4.09
C ASP A 72 -16.85 7.67 -3.60
N ALA A 73 -17.63 7.06 -4.49
CA ALA A 73 -18.33 5.82 -4.18
C ALA A 73 -17.30 4.71 -3.89
N PRO A 74 -17.53 3.83 -2.90
CA PRO A 74 -16.55 2.83 -2.50
C PRO A 74 -16.14 1.97 -3.70
N THR A 75 -14.82 1.88 -3.91
CA THR A 75 -14.23 1.01 -4.94
C THR A 75 -14.74 -0.41 -4.74
N VAL A 76 -15.60 -0.88 -5.66
CA VAL A 76 -16.14 -2.24 -5.64
C VAL A 76 -14.99 -3.22 -5.83
N ALA A 77 -14.85 -4.15 -4.89
CA ALA A 77 -13.86 -5.22 -4.99
C ALA A 77 -14.10 -6.05 -6.25
N ILE A 78 -13.03 -6.29 -7.01
CA ILE A 78 -13.05 -7.16 -8.18
C ILE A 78 -13.34 -8.59 -7.68
N PRO A 79 -14.39 -9.27 -8.16
CA PRO A 79 -14.69 -10.62 -7.71
C PRO A 79 -13.52 -11.55 -8.09
N ALA A 80 -13.00 -12.27 -7.10
CA ALA A 80 -12.03 -13.32 -7.33
C ALA A 80 -12.66 -14.39 -8.24
N VAL A 81 -12.12 -14.54 -9.46
CA VAL A 81 -12.43 -15.70 -10.30
C VAL A 81 -11.98 -16.93 -9.53
N ALA A 82 -12.95 -17.71 -9.04
CA ALA A 82 -12.70 -19.03 -8.51
C ALA A 82 -12.17 -19.89 -9.67
N SER A 83 -10.86 -20.15 -9.68
CA SER A 83 -10.28 -21.17 -10.55
C SER A 83 -10.90 -22.51 -10.15
N THR A 84 -11.83 -22.98 -10.97
CA THR A 84 -12.43 -24.30 -10.82
C THR A 84 -11.32 -25.31 -11.12
N PRO A 85 -10.95 -26.21 -10.19
CA PRO A 85 -10.04 -27.30 -10.54
C PRO A 85 -10.81 -28.26 -11.45
N THR A 86 -10.53 -28.18 -12.75
CA THR A 86 -10.84 -29.22 -13.74
C THR A 86 -10.24 -30.53 -13.27
N GLY A 87 -11.09 -31.47 -12.87
CA GLY A 87 -10.68 -32.77 -12.35
C GLY A 87 -11.71 -33.86 -12.61
N ALA A 88 -11.47 -34.59 -13.70
CA ALA A 88 -11.79 -36.00 -13.94
C ALA A 88 -13.27 -36.42 -14.17
N THR A 89 -13.52 -36.76 -15.44
CA THR A 89 -14.53 -37.73 -15.91
C THR A 89 -14.35 -39.10 -15.24
N PRO A 90 -15.46 -39.78 -14.92
CA PRO A 90 -15.54 -41.22 -15.20
C PRO A 90 -16.90 -41.62 -15.81
N HIS A 91 -16.85 -42.17 -17.03
CA HIS A 91 -17.72 -43.28 -17.45
C HIS A 91 -16.91 -44.59 -17.24
N PRO A 92 -17.47 -45.81 -17.09
CA PRO A 92 -18.86 -46.28 -17.25
C PRO A 92 -19.34 -47.29 -16.16
N HIS A 93 -20.59 -47.76 -16.25
CA HIS A 93 -20.95 -49.18 -16.33
C HIS A 93 -22.35 -49.36 -16.94
#